data_AF-A0A8H4CLY0-F1
#
_entry.id   AF-A0A8H4CLY0-F1
#
_cell.length_a   1.000
_cell.length_b   1.000
_cell.length_c   1.000
_cell.angle_alpha   90.00
_cell.angle_beta   90.00
_cell.angle_gamma   90.00
#
_symmetry.space_group_name_H-M   'P 1'
#
loop_
_entity.id
_entity.type
_entity.pdbx_description
1 polymer ?
#
loop_
_entity_poly.entity_id
_entity_poly.type
_entity_poly.pdbx_seq_one_letter_code
_entity_poly.pdbx_strand_id
1 'polypeptide(L)'
;MVKVLIIMADYGHDPTGQHPCHWHDSRVSPPLRPLLIPPVSTTHTRIHLHSLLRPKAASLPHLTTTKPLHYRICVTNRKANLCHAPTEVAVPYHAFKDAAFDVNFATETGKTPRCDSRMLEGLSQKLLVRTPISSFRFTTHLACRQSALDSGLLLPSNDLSTRADLATARQGAAASVMKLYESMMESAEMQQPLSWTAPGFSLDEFDVVHIPGGHDKDVRQLMDNAVVQKLFADYFPKTKKPGKKVVGAICHGPLVLCNAKGDDGNSVLYHCTTTALPACFESVAFHGTRLFLGDYYKTYGAGSENVETSMKKVLKDPSQFKSSWVPNRPFVIEDTEYNYISARFPPDAAKYSEMMVNLAHLVQSYESDESRTQ
;
A
#
# COMPACT_ATOMS: atom_id res chain seq x y z
N MET A 1 12.78 -25.41 11.05
CA MET A 1 11.60 -24.51 11.07
C MET A 1 11.90 -23.39 10.09
N VAL A 2 10.99 -23.10 9.16
CA VAL A 2 11.21 -22.08 8.12
C VAL A 2 11.21 -20.70 8.76
N LYS A 3 12.25 -19.90 8.48
CA LYS A 3 12.34 -18.51 8.92
C LYS A 3 11.81 -17.57 7.85
N VAL A 4 10.85 -16.72 8.21
CA VAL A 4 10.23 -15.74 7.32
C VAL A 4 10.58 -14.35 7.79
N LEU A 5 10.93 -13.46 6.85
CA LEU A 5 11.02 -12.03 7.10
C LEU A 5 9.93 -11.29 6.32
N ILE A 6 9.17 -10.44 7.01
CA ILE A 6 8.31 -9.42 6.40
C ILE A 6 9.07 -8.09 6.49
N ILE A 7 9.51 -7.56 5.35
CA ILE A 7 10.30 -6.32 5.29
C ILE A 7 9.40 -5.12 5.00
N MET A 8 9.49 -4.09 5.83
CA MET A 8 8.57 -2.96 5.82
C MET A 8 9.29 -1.61 5.97
N ALA A 9 8.62 -0.53 5.59
CA ALA A 9 8.94 0.84 5.97
C ALA A 9 8.38 1.16 7.37
N ASP A 10 9.13 1.91 8.19
CA ASP A 10 8.70 2.38 9.53
C ASP A 10 8.73 3.91 9.71
N TYR A 11 9.31 4.65 8.76
CA TYR A 11 9.67 6.07 8.91
C TYR A 11 10.16 6.44 10.30
N GLY A 12 11.39 6.00 10.60
CA GLY A 12 12.14 6.50 11.73
C GLY A 12 12.69 7.94 11.54
N HIS A 13 12.83 8.44 10.30
CA HIS A 13 13.43 9.72 9.93
C HIS A 13 13.09 10.07 8.45
N ASP A 14 12.80 11.33 8.08
CA ASP A 14 12.77 11.78 6.67
C ASP A 14 14.22 11.93 6.16
N PRO A 15 14.71 11.13 5.20
CA PRO A 15 16.09 11.22 4.72
C PRO A 15 16.28 12.26 3.61
N THR A 16 15.21 12.81 3.05
CA THR A 16 15.31 13.75 1.91
C THR A 16 15.46 15.18 2.37
N GLY A 17 14.87 15.55 3.51
CA GLY A 17 14.69 16.95 3.90
C GLY A 17 13.91 17.79 2.88
N GLN A 18 13.44 17.17 1.79
CA GLN A 18 12.70 17.79 0.68
C GLN A 18 11.20 17.63 0.87
N HIS A 19 10.78 16.75 1.79
CA HIS A 19 9.42 16.64 2.27
C HIS A 19 9.40 16.88 3.78
N PRO A 20 9.58 18.14 4.25
CA PRO A 20 9.19 18.43 5.61
C PRO A 20 7.77 17.91 5.77
N CYS A 21 7.56 16.98 6.71
CA CYS A 21 6.24 16.72 7.23
C CYS A 21 5.76 18.07 7.76
N HIS A 22 5.12 18.86 6.90
CA HIS A 22 4.54 20.12 7.31
C HIS A 22 3.40 19.74 8.25
N TRP A 23 3.71 19.82 9.53
CA TRP A 23 2.73 19.88 10.60
C TRP A 23 1.82 21.07 10.32
N HIS A 24 0.75 20.85 9.57
CA HIS A 24 -0.37 21.76 9.57
C HIS A 24 -1.09 21.60 10.92
N ASP A 25 -0.71 22.47 11.87
CA ASP A 25 -1.54 22.81 13.01
C ASP A 25 -2.76 23.55 12.47
N SER A 26 -3.93 22.92 12.54
CA SER A 26 -5.19 23.51 12.12
C SER A 26 -5.66 24.67 13.01
N ARG A 27 -4.81 25.19 13.92
CA ARG A 27 -5.16 26.25 14.88
C ARG A 27 -4.61 27.64 14.55
N VAL A 28 -3.97 27.82 13.40
CA VAL A 28 -3.60 29.17 12.93
C VAL A 28 -4.12 29.38 11.52
N SER A 29 -5.32 29.95 11.40
CA SER A 29 -5.73 30.60 10.16
C SER A 29 -4.78 31.79 9.93
N PRO A 30 -4.19 31.97 8.73
CA PRO A 30 -3.55 33.24 8.41
C PRO A 30 -4.62 34.35 8.44
N PRO A 31 -4.29 35.57 8.91
CA PRO A 31 -5.23 36.67 8.83
C PRO A 31 -5.59 36.90 7.37
N LEU A 32 -6.88 36.92 7.07
CA LEU A 32 -7.43 37.25 5.76
C LEU A 32 -6.81 38.58 5.29
N ARG A 33 -6.04 38.56 4.20
CA ARG A 33 -5.71 39.78 3.48
C ARG A 33 -7.02 40.35 2.93
N PRO A 34 -7.33 41.66 3.12
CA PRO A 34 -8.47 42.26 2.46
C PRO A 34 -8.21 42.25 0.95
N LEU A 35 -9.04 41.52 0.21
CA LEU A 35 -9.12 41.67 -1.24
C LEU A 35 -9.77 43.04 -1.50
N LEU A 36 -9.00 43.98 -2.05
CA LEU A 36 -9.51 45.23 -2.60
C LEU A 36 -10.44 44.90 -3.77
N ILE A 37 -11.75 45.01 -3.54
CA ILE A 37 -12.77 44.98 -4.59
C ILE A 37 -12.94 46.43 -5.10
N PRO A 38 -12.82 46.72 -6.41
CA PRO A 38 -13.12 48.04 -6.94
C PRO A 38 -14.62 48.35 -6.80
N PRO A 39 -15.01 49.61 -6.51
CA PRO A 39 -16.39 49.95 -6.19
C PRO A 39 -17.30 49.82 -7.42
N VAL A 40 -18.27 48.91 -7.33
CA VAL A 40 -19.43 48.89 -8.23
C VAL A 40 -20.48 49.83 -7.66
N SER A 41 -20.77 50.89 -8.42
CA SER A 41 -21.85 51.84 -8.19
C SER A 41 -23.19 51.11 -8.01
N THR A 42 -23.81 51.26 -6.84
CA THR A 42 -25.23 50.96 -6.67
C THR A 42 -25.92 52.06 -5.87
N THR A 43 -26.98 52.56 -6.49
CA THR A 43 -27.91 53.56 -6.03
C THR A 43 -28.67 53.12 -4.78
N HIS A 44 -28.91 54.09 -3.90
CA HIS A 44 -29.64 53.94 -2.65
C HIS A 44 -31.09 53.51 -2.85
N THR A 45 -31.55 52.52 -2.09
CA THR A 45 -32.92 52.55 -1.54
C THR A 45 -32.88 52.11 -0.07
N ARG A 46 -33.29 53.03 0.79
CA ARG A 46 -33.32 52.96 2.25
C ARG A 46 -34.68 52.36 2.66
N ILE A 47 -34.69 51.28 3.44
CA ILE A 47 -35.89 50.87 4.19
C ILE A 47 -35.46 50.62 5.65
N HIS A 48 -35.98 51.45 6.54
CA HIS A 48 -35.94 51.29 7.98
C HIS A 48 -37.06 50.34 8.42
N LEU A 49 -36.78 49.41 9.33
CA LEU A 49 -37.77 48.99 10.31
C LEU A 49 -37.11 48.62 11.66
N HIS A 50 -37.71 49.17 12.70
CA HIS A 50 -37.27 49.21 14.09
C HIS A 50 -37.61 47.94 14.88
N SER A 51 -36.72 47.58 15.81
CA SER A 51 -36.97 47.14 17.22
C SER A 51 -37.76 45.82 17.42
N LEU A 52 -37.46 44.88 18.32
CA LEU A 52 -37.37 44.93 19.80
C LEU A 52 -37.37 43.41 20.18
N LEU A 53 -36.41 42.84 20.91
CA LEU A 53 -36.52 42.46 22.33
C LEU A 53 -35.36 41.53 22.73
N ARG A 54 -34.83 41.74 23.93
CA ARG A 54 -33.80 40.97 24.64
C ARG A 54 -34.43 40.05 25.70
N PRO A 55 -33.66 39.15 26.36
CA PRO A 55 -34.07 37.78 26.72
C PRO A 55 -34.55 37.61 28.18
N LYS A 56 -35.03 36.42 28.53
CA LYS A 56 -35.12 35.95 29.93
C LYS A 56 -34.56 34.54 30.07
N ALA A 57 -33.52 34.43 30.90
CA ALA A 57 -33.01 33.20 31.47
C ALA A 57 -33.89 32.78 32.67
N ALA A 58 -34.08 31.47 32.85
CA ALA A 58 -34.65 30.88 34.05
C ALA A 58 -33.75 29.72 34.50
N SER A 59 -33.36 29.79 35.77
CA SER A 59 -32.49 28.88 36.52
C SER A 59 -33.27 27.71 37.13
N LEU A 60 -32.66 26.52 37.17
CA LEU A 60 -33.03 25.45 38.11
C LEU A 60 -31.78 24.64 38.53
N PRO A 61 -31.66 24.19 39.80
CA PRO A 61 -30.45 23.56 40.34
C PRO A 61 -30.56 22.03 40.58
N HIS A 62 -29.38 21.38 40.61
CA HIS A 62 -29.00 20.08 41.20
C HIS A 62 -29.78 18.81 40.77
N LEU A 63 -29.21 17.62 40.57
CA LEU A 63 -27.97 16.97 41.02
C LEU A 63 -27.78 15.74 40.09
N THR A 64 -26.54 15.36 39.76
CA THR A 64 -26.11 13.94 39.72
C THR A 64 -24.64 13.87 39.38
N THR A 65 -23.88 13.37 40.35
CA THR A 65 -22.46 13.08 40.29
C THR A 65 -22.19 11.95 39.29
N THR A 66 -21.40 12.23 38.26
CA THR A 66 -20.67 11.20 37.51
C THR A 66 -19.17 11.49 37.66
N LYS A 67 -18.48 10.62 38.39
CA LYS A 67 -17.01 10.64 38.44
C LYS A 67 -16.50 10.25 37.05
N PRO A 68 -15.64 11.04 36.39
CA PRO A 68 -15.00 10.59 35.16
C PRO A 68 -13.98 9.49 35.51
N LEU A 69 -14.23 8.28 35.00
CA LEU A 69 -13.21 7.25 34.86
C LEU A 69 -12.11 7.83 33.95
N HIS A 70 -10.96 8.13 34.53
CA HIS A 70 -9.79 8.52 33.77
C HIS A 70 -9.16 7.27 33.15
N TYR A 71 -9.61 6.89 31.95
CA TYR A 71 -8.77 6.12 31.05
C TYR A 71 -7.74 7.08 30.46
N ARG A 72 -6.47 6.95 30.89
CA ARG A 72 -5.35 7.55 30.16
C ARG A 72 -5.18 6.79 28.85
N ILE A 73 -5.92 7.19 27.82
CA ILE A 73 -5.57 6.86 26.43
C ILE A 73 -4.40 7.77 26.08
N CYS A 74 -3.21 7.20 25.93
CA CYS A 74 -2.07 7.89 25.37
C CYS A 74 -2.36 8.15 23.88
N VAL A 75 -2.96 9.29 23.56
CA VAL A 75 -3.14 9.73 22.17
C VAL A 75 -1.81 10.31 21.69
N THR A 76 -0.89 9.45 21.28
CA THR A 76 0.29 9.90 20.53
C THR A 76 -0.16 10.38 19.15
N ASN A 77 0.33 11.56 18.77
CA ASN A 77 0.07 12.35 17.58
C ASN A 77 -0.32 11.55 16.31
N ARG A 78 -1.48 11.89 15.71
CA ARG A 78 -2.23 11.09 14.72
C ARG A 78 -2.04 11.55 13.26
N LYS A 79 -0.81 11.83 12.82
CA LYS A 79 -0.55 12.35 11.45
C LYS A 79 0.75 11.85 10.81
N ALA A 80 1.10 10.59 10.98
CA ALA A 80 1.96 9.92 10.00
C ALA A 80 1.02 9.35 8.91
N ASN A 81 1.20 9.76 7.66
CA ASN A 81 0.69 8.95 6.54
C ASN A 81 1.60 7.72 6.43
N LEU A 82 1.08 6.65 5.86
CA LEU A 82 1.35 5.28 6.30
C LEU A 82 1.55 4.37 5.10
N CYS A 83 2.43 3.38 5.25
CA CYS A 83 3.14 2.82 4.11
C CYS A 83 2.36 1.67 3.45
N HIS A 84 2.11 0.59 4.19
CA HIS A 84 1.70 -0.69 3.60
C HIS A 84 0.18 -0.93 3.67
N ALA A 85 -0.35 -1.71 2.71
CA ALA A 85 -1.76 -2.10 2.73
C ALA A 85 -2.00 -3.18 3.82
N PRO A 86 -2.93 -2.99 4.79
CA PRO A 86 -3.12 -3.93 5.90
C PRO A 86 -3.36 -5.38 5.48
N THR A 87 -4.15 -5.59 4.41
CA THR A 87 -4.42 -6.91 3.85
C THR A 87 -3.17 -7.59 3.31
N GLU A 88 -2.26 -6.83 2.72
CA GLU A 88 -1.04 -7.36 2.10
C GLU A 88 0.03 -7.71 3.13
N VAL A 89 -0.13 -7.30 4.38
CA VAL A 89 0.78 -7.65 5.49
C VAL A 89 0.14 -8.70 6.39
N ALA A 90 -1.07 -8.42 6.87
CA ALA A 90 -1.73 -9.26 7.88
C ALA A 90 -2.13 -10.64 7.35
N VAL A 91 -2.60 -10.73 6.09
CA VAL A 91 -3.01 -12.03 5.53
C VAL A 91 -1.80 -12.96 5.34
N PRO A 92 -0.69 -12.54 4.70
CA PRO A 92 0.53 -13.36 4.65
C PRO A 92 1.10 -13.70 6.03
N TYR A 93 1.17 -12.72 6.95
CA TYR A 93 1.63 -12.96 8.33
C TYR A 93 0.89 -14.12 8.99
N HIS A 94 -0.45 -14.08 9.01
CA HIS A 94 -1.24 -15.14 9.65
C HIS A 94 -1.10 -16.47 8.91
N ALA A 95 -1.04 -16.48 7.57
CA ALA A 95 -0.80 -17.71 6.82
C ALA A 95 0.56 -18.36 7.16
N PHE A 96 1.61 -17.57 7.36
CA PHE A 96 2.92 -18.07 7.79
C PHE A 96 2.90 -18.58 9.23
N LYS A 97 2.21 -17.88 10.16
CA LYS A 97 2.05 -18.35 11.54
C LYS A 97 1.23 -19.65 11.61
N ASP A 98 0.17 -19.77 10.82
CA ASP A 98 -0.66 -20.98 10.71
C ASP A 98 0.14 -22.17 10.15
N ALA A 99 1.14 -21.90 9.30
CA ALA A 99 2.11 -22.88 8.81
C ALA A 99 3.24 -23.19 9.81
N ALA A 100 3.18 -22.66 11.03
CA ALA A 100 4.20 -22.80 12.08
C ALA A 100 5.59 -22.30 11.66
N PHE A 101 5.65 -21.25 10.83
CA PHE A 101 6.90 -20.57 10.48
C PHE A 101 7.34 -19.60 11.59
N ASP A 102 8.65 -19.39 11.67
CA ASP A 102 9.27 -18.37 12.53
C ASP A 102 9.24 -17.02 11.79
N VAL A 103 8.22 -16.20 12.07
CA VAL A 103 7.95 -14.96 11.34
C VAL A 103 8.58 -13.77 12.06
N ASN A 104 9.42 -13.04 11.35
CA ASN A 104 10.11 -11.85 11.82
C ASN A 104 9.69 -10.63 10.99
N PHE A 105 9.74 -9.44 11.60
CA PHE A 105 9.60 -8.18 10.88
C PHE A 105 10.96 -7.47 10.83
N ALA A 106 11.24 -6.76 9.74
CA ALA A 106 12.33 -5.80 9.69
C ALA A 106 11.87 -4.46 9.13
N THR A 107 12.37 -3.39 9.72
CA THR A 107 12.12 -2.00 9.34
C THR A 107 13.41 -1.18 9.30
N GLU A 108 13.38 0.07 8.80
CA GLU A 108 14.62 0.84 8.61
C GLU A 108 15.40 0.97 9.91
N THR A 109 14.68 1.27 10.99
CA THR A 109 15.26 1.61 12.28
C THR A 109 14.91 0.62 13.38
N GLY A 110 14.24 -0.49 13.05
CA GLY A 110 13.70 -1.42 14.05
C GLY A 110 12.54 -0.84 14.86
N LYS A 111 11.87 0.20 14.35
CA LYS A 111 10.63 0.71 14.95
C LYS A 111 9.44 -0.06 14.42
N THR A 112 8.41 -0.24 15.25
CA THR A 112 7.14 -0.86 14.85
C THR A 112 6.51 -0.10 13.68
N PRO A 113 6.33 -0.74 12.52
CA PRO A 113 5.72 -0.09 11.37
C PRO A 113 4.20 0.01 11.57
N ARG A 114 3.53 0.83 10.75
CA ARG A 114 2.06 0.86 10.70
C ARG A 114 1.57 0.90 9.25
N CYS A 115 0.47 0.21 9.00
CA CYS A 115 -0.21 0.18 7.71
C CYS A 115 -1.09 1.42 7.49
N ASP A 116 -1.48 1.67 6.23
CA ASP A 116 -2.18 2.86 5.77
C ASP A 116 -3.41 3.27 6.64
N SER A 117 -3.36 4.44 7.31
CA SER A 117 -4.47 4.89 8.19
C SER A 117 -5.75 5.13 7.43
N ARG A 118 -5.69 5.55 6.16
CA ARG A 118 -6.90 5.78 5.37
C ARG A 118 -7.58 4.46 5.05
N MET A 119 -6.80 3.39 4.87
CA MET A 119 -7.31 2.02 4.72
C MET A 119 -7.82 1.45 6.05
N LEU A 120 -7.18 1.78 7.18
CA LEU A 120 -7.57 1.33 8.52
C LEU A 120 -8.82 2.06 9.06
N GLU A 121 -8.88 3.38 8.91
CA GLU A 121 -9.96 4.25 9.42
C GLU A 121 -11.18 4.30 8.47
N GLY A 122 -11.04 3.77 7.25
CA GLY A 122 -12.10 3.75 6.24
C GLY A 122 -12.54 5.15 5.79
N LEU A 123 -11.71 6.18 5.96
CA LEU A 123 -12.04 7.57 5.58
C LEU A 123 -12.34 7.72 4.08
N SER A 124 -11.71 6.90 3.23
CA SER A 124 -12.05 6.77 1.81
C SER A 124 -13.52 6.37 1.58
N GLN A 125 -14.06 5.51 2.45
CA GLN A 125 -15.45 5.04 2.36
C GLN A 125 -16.46 6.14 2.71
N LYS A 126 -16.15 7.06 3.63
CA LYS A 126 -17.08 8.14 4.03
C LYS A 126 -17.23 9.23 2.97
N LEU A 127 -16.19 9.46 2.15
CA LEU A 127 -16.17 10.53 1.15
C LEU A 127 -16.75 10.07 -0.20
N LEU A 128 -16.56 8.80 -0.58
CA LEU A 128 -16.97 8.24 -1.87
C LEU A 128 -18.44 7.81 -1.97
N VAL A 129 -19.16 7.67 -0.85
CA VAL A 129 -20.60 7.32 -0.86
C VAL A 129 -21.49 8.49 -1.36
N ARG A 130 -20.92 9.67 -1.67
CA ARG A 130 -21.67 10.86 -2.15
C ARG A 130 -21.62 11.12 -3.67
N THR A 131 -20.92 10.30 -4.47
CA THR A 131 -20.76 10.55 -5.91
C THR A 131 -21.73 9.69 -6.76
N PRO A 132 -22.44 10.24 -7.76
CA PRO A 132 -23.39 9.47 -8.58
C PRO A 132 -22.71 8.37 -9.44
N ILE A 133 -23.37 7.21 -9.55
CA ILE A 133 -22.89 5.99 -10.24
C ILE A 133 -22.62 6.21 -11.74
N SER A 134 -23.27 7.17 -12.39
CA SER A 134 -23.15 7.43 -13.83
C SER A 134 -21.80 8.04 -14.23
N SER A 135 -21.18 8.83 -13.36
CA SER A 135 -19.88 9.47 -13.62
C SER A 135 -18.72 8.48 -13.65
N PHE A 136 -18.85 7.40 -12.86
CA PHE A 136 -17.77 6.44 -12.62
C PHE A 136 -17.53 5.48 -13.80
N ARG A 137 -18.59 5.10 -14.53
CA ARG A 137 -18.49 4.22 -15.71
C ARG A 137 -17.78 4.86 -16.90
N PHE A 138 -17.90 6.17 -17.07
CA PHE A 138 -17.25 6.89 -18.17
C PHE A 138 -15.76 7.12 -17.88
N THR A 139 -15.43 7.44 -16.63
CA THR A 139 -14.04 7.61 -16.18
C THR A 139 -13.23 6.32 -16.22
N THR A 140 -13.82 5.16 -15.91
CA THR A 140 -13.11 3.87 -15.96
C THR A 140 -12.73 3.50 -17.40
N HIS A 141 -13.66 3.65 -18.35
CA HIS A 141 -13.40 3.34 -19.75
C HIS A 141 -12.33 4.26 -20.37
N LEU A 142 -12.38 5.56 -20.10
CA LEU A 142 -11.34 6.49 -20.57
C LEU A 142 -9.99 6.25 -19.89
N ALA A 143 -9.95 6.02 -18.57
CA ALA A 143 -8.68 5.81 -17.86
C ALA A 143 -7.97 4.51 -18.28
N CYS A 144 -8.74 3.43 -18.49
CA CYS A 144 -8.18 2.16 -18.95
C CYS A 144 -7.73 2.25 -20.43
N ARG A 145 -8.47 2.99 -21.28
CA ARG A 145 -8.08 3.26 -22.67
C ARG A 145 -6.83 4.15 -22.77
N GLN A 146 -6.75 5.21 -21.97
CA GLN A 146 -5.56 6.07 -21.90
C GLN A 146 -4.34 5.29 -21.41
N SER A 147 -4.50 4.50 -20.34
CA SER A 147 -3.43 3.64 -19.84
C SER A 147 -2.97 2.58 -20.87
N ALA A 148 -3.89 2.04 -21.67
CA ALA A 148 -3.55 1.11 -22.76
C ALA A 148 -2.79 1.80 -23.91
N LEU A 149 -3.19 3.03 -24.26
CA LEU A 149 -2.51 3.88 -25.25
C LEU A 149 -1.11 4.28 -24.78
N ASP A 150 -0.97 4.70 -23.52
CA ASP A 150 0.32 5.06 -22.90
C ASP A 150 1.26 3.84 -22.77
N SER A 151 0.69 2.62 -22.74
CA SER A 151 1.44 1.35 -22.69
C SER A 151 1.72 0.74 -24.07
N GLY A 152 1.35 1.42 -25.17
CA GLY A 152 1.58 0.94 -26.54
C GLY A 152 0.78 -0.29 -26.96
N LEU A 153 -0.33 -0.61 -26.27
CA LEU A 153 -1.13 -1.81 -26.52
C LEU A 153 -2.29 -1.51 -27.50
N LEU A 154 -2.32 -2.16 -28.66
CA LEU A 154 -3.49 -2.15 -29.57
C LEU A 154 -4.59 -3.04 -28.98
N LEU A 155 -5.72 -2.45 -28.58
CA LEU A 155 -6.89 -3.23 -28.17
C LEU A 155 -7.58 -3.84 -29.42
N PRO A 156 -7.91 -5.14 -29.43
CA PRO A 156 -8.82 -5.68 -30.43
C PRO A 156 -10.20 -5.03 -30.29
N SER A 157 -10.74 -4.56 -31.40
CA SER A 157 -12.05 -3.93 -31.49
C SER A 157 -13.17 -4.94 -31.21
N ASN A 158 -14.09 -4.52 -30.33
CA ASN A 158 -15.43 -5.08 -30.11
C ASN A 158 -15.51 -6.45 -29.42
N ASP A 159 -15.43 -6.46 -28.10
CA ASP A 159 -16.30 -7.35 -27.31
C ASP A 159 -16.63 -6.71 -25.94
N LEU A 160 -17.65 -5.84 -25.94
CA LEU A 160 -18.23 -5.26 -24.73
C LEU A 160 -19.58 -5.91 -24.45
N SER A 161 -19.57 -7.11 -23.89
CA SER A 161 -20.78 -7.74 -23.33
C SER A 161 -20.60 -8.29 -21.91
N THR A 162 -19.48 -8.04 -21.25
CA THR A 162 -19.34 -8.35 -19.83
C THR A 162 -19.85 -7.19 -18.98
N ARG A 163 -21.10 -7.34 -18.50
CA ARG A 163 -21.60 -6.62 -17.32
C ARG A 163 -20.73 -7.00 -16.12
N ALA A 164 -19.56 -6.37 -16.00
CA ALA A 164 -18.87 -6.29 -14.74
C ALA A 164 -19.66 -5.32 -13.87
N ASP A 165 -20.52 -5.87 -13.02
CA ASP A 165 -20.90 -5.19 -11.80
C ASP A 165 -19.60 -4.91 -11.04
N LEU A 166 -19.03 -3.73 -11.30
CA LEU A 166 -17.92 -3.15 -10.55
C LEU A 166 -18.51 -2.84 -9.17
N ALA A 167 -18.72 -3.90 -8.39
CA ALA A 167 -19.19 -3.85 -7.03
C ALA A 167 -18.30 -2.85 -6.32
N THR A 168 -18.94 -1.76 -5.88
CA THR A 168 -18.42 -0.69 -5.03
C THR A 168 -17.11 -1.11 -4.38
N ALA A 169 -15.98 -0.65 -4.93
CA ALA A 169 -14.69 -0.86 -4.31
C ALA A 169 -14.77 -0.24 -2.92
N ARG A 170 -15.04 -1.08 -1.91
CA ARG A 170 -14.88 -0.72 -0.50
C ARG A 170 -13.37 -0.54 -0.33
N GLN A 171 -12.90 0.69 -0.49
CA GLN A 171 -11.48 1.05 -0.47
C GLN A 171 -10.86 1.02 0.95
N GLY A 172 -11.49 0.33 1.89
CA GLY A 172 -10.95 0.08 3.24
C GLY A 172 -10.88 -1.42 3.48
N ALA A 173 -9.97 -1.85 4.35
CA ALA A 173 -9.82 -3.27 4.65
C ALA A 173 -11.12 -3.86 5.22
N ALA A 174 -11.43 -5.11 4.87
CA ALA A 174 -12.60 -5.80 5.40
C ALA A 174 -12.48 -5.95 6.93
N ALA A 175 -13.61 -5.99 7.66
CA ALA A 175 -13.59 -6.11 9.12
C ALA A 175 -12.85 -7.36 9.62
N SER A 176 -12.88 -8.47 8.85
CA SER A 176 -12.07 -9.66 9.13
C SER A 176 -10.57 -9.38 9.05
N VAL A 177 -10.12 -8.63 8.04
CA VAL A 177 -8.72 -8.22 7.89
C VAL A 177 -8.29 -7.28 9.01
N MET A 178 -9.17 -6.39 9.46
CA MET A 178 -8.87 -5.49 10.58
C MET A 178 -8.57 -6.26 11.87
N LYS A 179 -9.33 -7.33 12.16
CA LYS A 179 -9.04 -8.22 13.31
C LYS A 179 -7.70 -8.93 13.17
N LEU A 180 -7.37 -9.42 11.97
CA LEU A 180 -6.07 -10.03 11.69
C LEU A 180 -4.95 -9.01 11.90
N TYR A 181 -5.13 -7.79 11.41
CA TYR A 181 -4.18 -6.70 11.56
C TYR A 181 -3.99 -6.29 13.03
N GLU A 182 -5.06 -6.12 13.80
CA GLU A 182 -5.00 -5.81 15.23
C GLU A 182 -4.23 -6.90 16.00
N SER A 183 -4.56 -8.17 15.75
CA SER A 183 -3.85 -9.29 16.37
C SER A 183 -2.37 -9.35 15.98
N MET A 184 -2.03 -9.06 14.72
CA MET A 184 -0.64 -8.98 14.27
C MET A 184 0.10 -7.81 14.95
N MET A 185 -0.55 -6.65 15.09
CA MET A 185 0.03 -5.49 15.78
C MET A 185 0.36 -5.77 17.25
N GLU A 186 -0.34 -6.71 17.90
CA GLU A 186 -0.09 -7.10 19.29
C GLU A 186 1.01 -8.17 19.44
N SER A 187 1.52 -8.74 18.34
CA SER A 187 2.52 -9.80 18.39
C SER A 187 3.90 -9.28 18.81
N ALA A 188 4.69 -10.13 19.46
CA ALA A 188 6.03 -9.76 19.92
C ALA A 188 6.95 -9.39 18.76
N GLU A 189 6.83 -10.10 17.64
CA GLU A 189 7.66 -9.91 16.44
C GLU A 189 7.35 -8.58 15.74
N MET A 190 6.10 -8.10 15.83
CA MET A 190 5.71 -6.78 15.32
C MET A 190 6.08 -5.64 16.29
N GLN A 191 6.10 -5.91 17.60
CA GLN A 191 6.53 -4.96 18.63
C GLN A 191 8.06 -4.82 18.73
N GLN A 192 8.81 -5.79 18.19
CA GLN A 192 10.28 -5.82 18.22
C GLN A 192 10.86 -6.15 16.84
N PRO A 193 10.61 -5.33 15.80
CA PRO A 193 11.15 -5.59 14.49
C PRO A 193 12.67 -5.38 14.48
N LEU A 194 13.34 -6.15 13.62
CA LEU A 194 14.75 -5.99 13.31
C LEU A 194 14.98 -4.68 12.55
N SER A 195 16.20 -4.15 12.61
CA SER A 195 16.60 -2.98 11.83
C SER A 195 17.39 -3.41 10.60
N TRP A 196 16.84 -3.25 9.39
CA TRP A 196 17.55 -3.64 8.17
C TRP A 196 18.73 -2.71 7.81
N THR A 197 18.90 -1.59 8.52
CA THR A 197 20.11 -0.75 8.47
C THR A 197 21.15 -1.11 9.53
N ALA A 198 20.85 -2.04 10.45
CA ALA A 198 21.79 -2.41 11.49
C ALA A 198 23.05 -3.04 10.89
N PRO A 199 24.25 -2.75 11.43
CA PRO A 199 25.47 -3.42 11.01
C PRO A 199 25.32 -4.95 11.13
N GLY A 200 25.65 -5.66 10.06
CA GLY A 200 25.58 -7.12 10.00
C GLY A 200 24.20 -7.70 9.69
N PHE A 201 23.15 -6.88 9.52
CA PHE A 201 21.86 -7.38 9.05
C PHE A 201 21.99 -8.01 7.65
N SER A 202 21.44 -9.22 7.49
CA SER A 202 21.44 -9.95 6.22
C SER A 202 20.12 -10.68 6.02
N LEU A 203 19.66 -10.74 4.77
CA LEU A 203 18.50 -11.55 4.41
C LEU A 203 18.82 -13.05 4.42
N ASP A 204 20.10 -13.45 4.42
CA ASP A 204 20.51 -14.86 4.37
C ASP A 204 20.05 -15.69 5.57
N GLU A 205 19.77 -15.04 6.70
CA GLU A 205 19.24 -15.68 7.91
C GLU A 205 17.79 -16.15 7.76
N PHE A 206 17.10 -15.72 6.69
CA PHE A 206 15.70 -16.04 6.42
C PHE A 206 15.58 -16.94 5.20
N ASP A 207 14.64 -17.87 5.24
CA ASP A 207 14.34 -18.78 4.12
C ASP A 207 13.34 -18.15 3.15
N VAL A 208 12.46 -17.29 3.68
CA VAL A 208 11.41 -16.62 2.93
C VAL A 208 11.46 -15.13 3.23
N VAL A 209 11.46 -14.28 2.20
CA VAL A 209 11.31 -12.83 2.34
C VAL A 209 10.04 -12.38 1.64
N HIS A 210 9.13 -11.77 2.40
CA HIS A 210 7.88 -11.21 1.92
C HIS A 210 7.96 -9.67 1.86
N ILE A 211 7.62 -9.13 0.68
CA ILE A 211 7.59 -7.70 0.39
C ILE A 211 6.14 -7.26 0.18
N PRO A 212 5.47 -6.71 1.20
CA PRO A 212 4.14 -6.15 1.04
C PRO A 212 4.19 -4.90 0.15
N GLY A 213 3.08 -4.62 -0.54
CA GLY A 213 2.89 -3.36 -1.25
C GLY A 213 2.27 -2.30 -0.34
N GLY A 214 1.41 -1.47 -0.90
CA GLY A 214 1.09 -0.15 -0.38
C GLY A 214 1.46 0.90 -1.44
N HIS A 215 0.70 1.99 -1.51
CA HIS A 215 0.72 2.85 -2.68
C HIS A 215 0.92 4.34 -2.35
N ASP A 216 0.92 4.70 -1.07
CA ASP A 216 1.23 6.08 -0.67
C ASP A 216 2.74 6.29 -0.73
N LYS A 217 3.17 7.56 -0.79
CA LYS A 217 4.58 7.95 -0.98
C LYS A 217 5.52 7.33 0.05
N ASP A 218 4.99 6.94 1.19
CA ASP A 218 5.77 6.37 2.27
C ASP A 218 6.34 4.97 1.90
N VAL A 219 5.76 4.19 0.99
CA VAL A 219 6.44 2.92 0.61
C VAL A 219 7.80 3.13 -0.05
N ARG A 220 8.13 4.35 -0.48
CA ARG A 220 9.40 4.71 -1.10
C ARG A 220 10.61 4.60 -0.17
N GLN A 221 10.46 4.74 1.15
CA GLN A 221 11.57 4.47 2.09
C GLN A 221 12.12 3.05 1.92
N LEU A 222 11.26 2.09 1.56
CA LEU A 222 11.71 0.73 1.27
C LEU A 222 12.17 0.58 -0.19
N MET A 223 11.42 1.11 -1.15
CA MET A 223 11.65 0.88 -2.60
C MET A 223 12.88 1.61 -3.16
N ASP A 224 13.15 2.82 -2.67
CA ASP A 224 14.19 3.71 -3.20
C ASP A 224 15.50 3.59 -2.40
N ASN A 225 15.53 2.76 -1.33
CA ASN A 225 16.68 2.69 -0.44
C ASN A 225 17.77 1.75 -0.95
N ALA A 226 18.98 2.29 -1.10
CA ALA A 226 20.14 1.56 -1.62
C ALA A 226 20.57 0.37 -0.74
N VAL A 227 20.36 0.43 0.58
CA VAL A 227 20.65 -0.68 1.50
C VAL A 227 19.72 -1.85 1.18
N VAL A 228 18.42 -1.58 1.04
CA VAL A 228 17.42 -2.60 0.70
C VAL A 228 17.67 -3.18 -0.68
N GLN A 229 17.97 -2.33 -1.67
CA GLN A 229 18.33 -2.76 -3.02
C GLN A 229 19.55 -3.69 -3.01
N LYS A 230 20.58 -3.37 -2.21
CA LYS A 230 21.76 -4.23 -2.04
C LYS A 230 21.41 -5.56 -1.37
N LEU A 231 20.61 -5.55 -0.31
CA LEU A 231 20.14 -6.77 0.36
C LEU A 231 19.44 -7.72 -0.64
N PHE A 232 18.61 -7.18 -1.53
CA PHE A 232 17.96 -7.99 -2.57
C PHE A 232 18.88 -8.37 -3.73
N ALA A 233 19.85 -7.53 -4.10
CA ALA A 233 20.89 -7.91 -5.06
C ALA A 233 21.68 -9.14 -4.57
N ASP A 234 21.97 -9.22 -3.26
CA ASP A 234 22.67 -10.34 -2.64
C ASP A 234 21.78 -11.58 -2.44
N TYR A 235 20.50 -11.39 -2.06
CA TYR A 235 19.59 -12.48 -1.68
C TYR A 235 18.85 -13.10 -2.88
N PHE A 236 18.37 -12.30 -3.83
CA PHE A 236 17.50 -12.76 -4.91
C PHE A 236 18.16 -13.84 -5.80
N PRO A 237 19.46 -13.76 -6.16
CA PRO A 237 20.10 -14.81 -6.95
C PRO A 237 20.05 -16.20 -6.29
N LYS A 238 20.00 -16.26 -4.95
CA LYS A 238 19.91 -17.51 -4.17
C LYS A 238 18.52 -18.15 -4.24
N THR A 239 17.55 -17.47 -4.85
CA THR A 239 16.21 -18.01 -5.14
C THR A 239 16.15 -18.78 -6.45
N LYS A 240 17.19 -18.70 -7.30
CA LYS A 240 17.23 -19.45 -8.57
C LYS A 240 17.15 -20.95 -8.29
N LYS A 241 16.16 -21.63 -8.87
CA LYS A 241 15.93 -23.07 -8.71
C LYS A 241 17.16 -23.85 -9.17
N PRO A 242 17.64 -24.87 -8.41
CA PRO A 242 17.02 -25.51 -7.25
C PRO A 242 17.40 -24.88 -5.88
N GLY A 243 17.66 -23.57 -5.83
CA GLY A 243 17.93 -22.84 -4.59
C GLY A 243 16.83 -22.98 -3.54
N LYS A 244 17.14 -22.65 -2.28
CA LYS A 244 16.24 -22.83 -1.12
C LYS A 244 15.56 -21.53 -0.65
N LYS A 245 16.06 -20.38 -1.09
CA LYS A 245 15.51 -19.08 -0.70
C LYS A 245 14.26 -18.79 -1.52
N VAL A 246 13.26 -18.20 -0.87
CA VAL A 246 11.99 -17.80 -1.49
C VAL A 246 11.82 -16.29 -1.33
N VAL A 247 11.34 -15.64 -2.39
CA VAL A 247 10.90 -14.25 -2.34
C VAL A 247 9.44 -14.17 -2.78
N GLY A 248 8.66 -13.39 -2.05
CA GLY A 248 7.30 -13.06 -2.45
C GLY A 248 7.07 -11.56 -2.43
N ALA A 249 6.38 -11.03 -3.44
CA ALA A 249 6.04 -9.61 -3.48
C ALA A 249 4.61 -9.37 -4.01
N ILE A 250 3.92 -8.34 -3.51
CA ILE A 250 2.53 -8.06 -3.90
C ILE A 250 2.32 -6.56 -4.18
N CYS A 251 1.45 -6.25 -5.14
CA CYS A 251 1.02 -4.89 -5.45
C CYS A 251 2.16 -3.99 -5.95
N HIS A 252 2.64 -3.08 -5.11
CA HIS A 252 3.81 -2.25 -5.40
C HIS A 252 5.11 -2.88 -4.89
N GLY A 253 5.05 -3.86 -3.99
CA GLY A 253 6.21 -4.56 -3.43
C GLY A 253 7.24 -5.02 -4.48
N PRO A 254 6.84 -5.52 -5.67
CA PRO A 254 7.78 -5.88 -6.73
C PRO A 254 8.71 -4.74 -7.18
N LEU A 255 8.37 -3.47 -6.97
CA LEU A 255 9.24 -2.33 -7.29
C LEU A 255 10.55 -2.33 -6.49
N VAL A 256 10.56 -2.90 -5.28
CA VAL A 256 11.81 -3.09 -4.52
C VAL A 256 12.80 -3.94 -5.33
N LEU A 257 12.31 -5.00 -5.96
CA LEU A 257 13.10 -5.91 -6.80
C LEU A 257 13.44 -5.29 -8.16
N CYS A 258 12.57 -4.43 -8.74
CA CYS A 258 12.91 -3.67 -9.95
C CYS A 258 14.17 -2.82 -9.80
N ASN A 259 14.27 -2.19 -8.64
CA ASN A 259 15.29 -1.22 -8.32
C ASN A 259 16.59 -1.90 -7.83
N ALA A 260 16.52 -3.11 -7.30
CA ALA A 260 17.68 -3.92 -6.97
C ALA A 260 18.40 -4.38 -8.24
N LYS A 261 19.68 -3.99 -8.39
CA LYS A 261 20.52 -4.35 -9.55
C LYS A 261 21.52 -5.42 -9.17
N GLY A 262 21.62 -6.47 -9.99
CA GLY A 262 22.68 -7.47 -9.88
C GLY A 262 24.01 -6.96 -10.42
N ASP A 263 25.04 -7.81 -10.34
CA ASP A 263 26.40 -7.51 -10.81
C ASP A 263 26.46 -7.22 -12.32
N ASP A 264 25.48 -7.71 -13.09
CA ASP A 264 25.34 -7.46 -14.52
C ASP A 264 24.69 -6.10 -14.85
N GLY A 265 24.35 -5.32 -13.83
CA GLY A 265 23.68 -4.02 -13.95
C GLY A 265 22.18 -4.10 -14.26
N ASN A 266 21.64 -5.30 -14.49
CA ASN A 266 20.22 -5.49 -14.73
C ASN A 266 19.44 -5.60 -13.42
N SER A 267 18.13 -5.38 -13.49
CA SER A 267 17.23 -5.69 -12.37
C SER A 267 17.36 -7.17 -12.00
N VAL A 268 17.26 -7.51 -10.71
CA VAL A 268 17.20 -8.92 -10.30
C VAL A 268 15.99 -9.65 -10.90
N LEU A 269 14.96 -8.92 -11.35
CA LEU A 269 13.81 -9.47 -12.07
C LEU A 269 14.00 -9.60 -13.58
N TYR A 270 15.16 -9.26 -14.16
CA TYR A 270 15.36 -9.20 -15.61
C TYR A 270 14.94 -10.47 -16.35
N HIS A 271 15.17 -11.64 -15.75
CA HIS A 271 14.79 -12.94 -16.31
C HIS A 271 13.46 -13.50 -15.79
N CYS A 272 12.82 -12.84 -14.83
CA CYS A 272 11.63 -13.37 -14.17
C CYS A 272 10.34 -13.05 -14.94
N THR A 273 9.41 -14.01 -14.94
CA THR A 273 7.99 -13.77 -15.17
C THR A 273 7.38 -13.22 -13.88
N THR A 274 6.66 -12.11 -13.96
CA THR A 274 6.18 -11.39 -12.77
C THR A 274 4.84 -10.72 -13.01
N THR A 275 4.16 -10.34 -11.94
CA THR A 275 3.03 -9.42 -11.94
C THR A 275 3.19 -8.36 -10.85
N ALA A 276 2.38 -7.31 -10.90
CA ALA A 276 2.31 -6.21 -9.93
C ALA A 276 0.96 -5.50 -10.12
N LEU A 277 0.74 -4.36 -9.45
CA LEU A 277 -0.47 -3.57 -9.66
C LEU A 277 -0.62 -3.18 -11.15
N PRO A 278 -1.72 -3.58 -11.83
CA PRO A 278 -1.95 -3.23 -13.22
C PRO A 278 -2.09 -1.71 -13.40
N ALA A 279 -1.54 -1.18 -14.50
CA ALA A 279 -1.58 0.26 -14.78
C ALA A 279 -3.02 0.81 -14.86
N CYS A 280 -3.96 0.01 -15.37
CA CYS A 280 -5.37 0.40 -15.41
C CYS A 280 -5.96 0.57 -14.01
N PHE A 281 -5.61 -0.29 -13.03
CA PHE A 281 -6.14 -0.17 -11.68
C PHE A 281 -5.60 1.08 -10.97
N GLU A 282 -4.31 1.34 -11.10
CA GLU A 282 -3.68 2.57 -10.59
C GLU A 282 -4.29 3.83 -11.22
N SER A 283 -4.44 3.83 -12.55
CA SER A 283 -4.99 4.95 -13.31
C SER A 283 -6.46 5.21 -12.96
N VAL A 284 -7.27 4.17 -12.82
CA VAL A 284 -8.68 4.30 -12.42
C VAL A 284 -8.79 4.88 -11.00
N ALA A 285 -8.00 4.36 -10.06
CA ALA A 285 -8.02 4.84 -8.68
C ALA A 285 -7.58 6.32 -8.59
N PHE A 286 -6.49 6.69 -9.27
CA PHE A 286 -6.00 8.07 -9.31
C PHE A 286 -7.03 9.01 -9.94
N HIS A 287 -7.45 8.77 -11.18
CA HIS A 287 -8.37 9.69 -11.86
C HIS A 287 -9.74 9.78 -11.18
N GLY A 288 -10.21 8.67 -10.60
CA GLY A 288 -11.49 8.60 -9.89
C GLY A 288 -11.49 9.32 -8.54
N THR A 289 -10.33 9.50 -7.91
CA THR A 289 -10.23 10.09 -6.56
C THR A 289 -9.41 11.37 -6.50
N ARG A 290 -8.74 11.80 -7.58
CA ARG A 290 -7.80 12.94 -7.55
C ARG A 290 -8.37 14.24 -7.01
N LEU A 291 -9.65 14.50 -7.22
CA LEU A 291 -10.33 15.71 -6.74
C LEU A 291 -10.47 15.74 -5.21
N PHE A 292 -10.36 14.58 -4.57
CA PHE A 292 -10.58 14.39 -3.14
C PHE A 292 -9.31 13.95 -2.39
N LEU A 293 -8.51 13.11 -3.03
CA LEU A 293 -7.32 12.47 -2.44
C LEU A 293 -6.01 12.94 -3.09
N GLY A 294 -6.06 13.88 -4.04
CA GLY A 294 -4.88 14.39 -4.74
C GLY A 294 -4.17 13.29 -5.53
N ASP A 295 -2.89 13.10 -5.29
CA ASP A 295 -2.03 12.10 -5.93
C ASP A 295 -1.76 10.87 -5.04
N TYR A 296 -2.66 10.58 -4.09
CA TYR A 296 -2.51 9.49 -3.12
C TYR A 296 -2.32 8.08 -3.74
N TYR A 297 -2.92 7.81 -4.91
CA TYR A 297 -2.73 6.55 -5.63
C TYR A 297 -1.54 6.57 -6.60
N LYS A 298 -0.68 7.59 -6.50
CA LYS A 298 0.52 7.75 -7.29
C LYS A 298 1.73 7.80 -6.37
N THR A 299 2.40 6.65 -6.24
CA THR A 299 3.58 6.47 -5.37
C THR A 299 4.66 7.53 -5.62
N TYR A 300 4.91 7.90 -6.89
CA TYR A 300 5.88 8.93 -7.27
C TYR A 300 5.25 10.26 -7.68
N GLY A 301 3.98 10.49 -7.32
CA GLY A 301 3.25 11.73 -7.57
C GLY A 301 2.53 11.80 -8.93
N ALA A 302 1.67 12.80 -9.09
CA ALA A 302 0.90 12.98 -10.31
C ALA A 302 1.80 13.18 -11.54
N GLY A 303 1.54 12.43 -12.62
CA GLY A 303 2.37 12.44 -13.83
C GLY A 303 3.52 11.43 -13.81
N SER A 304 3.73 10.71 -12.70
CA SER A 304 4.66 9.59 -12.66
C SER A 304 4.14 8.38 -13.43
N GLU A 305 5.08 7.56 -13.87
CA GLU A 305 4.80 6.27 -14.48
C GLU A 305 3.98 5.38 -13.55
N ASN A 306 3.18 4.49 -14.15
CA ASN A 306 2.50 3.43 -13.41
C ASN A 306 3.50 2.34 -13.01
N VAL A 307 3.13 1.54 -12.00
CA VAL A 307 3.93 0.39 -11.54
C VAL A 307 4.25 -0.56 -12.70
N GLU A 308 3.23 -0.98 -13.45
CA GLU A 308 3.38 -1.88 -14.59
C GLU A 308 4.32 -1.32 -15.67
N THR A 309 4.26 -0.01 -15.95
CA THR A 309 5.16 0.64 -16.91
C THR A 309 6.61 0.59 -16.44
N SER A 310 6.85 0.91 -15.17
CA SER A 310 8.18 0.87 -14.56
C SER A 310 8.77 -0.55 -14.58
N MET A 311 7.91 -1.54 -14.28
CA MET A 311 8.28 -2.95 -14.29
C MET A 311 8.67 -3.44 -15.68
N LYS A 312 7.86 -3.17 -16.70
CA LYS A 312 8.11 -3.64 -18.08
C LYS A 312 9.45 -3.16 -18.66
N LYS A 313 9.96 -2.01 -18.21
CA LYS A 313 11.24 -1.46 -18.68
C LYS A 313 12.47 -2.22 -18.18
N VAL A 314 12.35 -2.91 -17.04
CA VAL A 314 13.49 -3.59 -16.40
C VAL A 314 13.51 -5.09 -16.65
N LEU A 315 12.50 -5.62 -17.33
CA LEU A 315 12.44 -7.02 -17.76
C LEU A 315 13.16 -7.17 -19.10
N LYS A 316 13.71 -8.36 -19.37
CA LYS A 316 14.34 -8.70 -20.66
C LYS A 316 13.36 -8.55 -21.83
N ASP A 317 12.11 -8.94 -21.61
CA ASP A 317 11.00 -8.80 -22.54
C ASP A 317 9.75 -8.31 -21.78
N PRO A 318 9.10 -7.20 -22.21
CA PRO A 318 7.89 -6.69 -21.57
C PRO A 318 6.74 -7.72 -21.42
N SER A 319 6.72 -8.78 -22.23
CA SER A 319 5.75 -9.87 -22.15
C SER A 319 5.95 -10.79 -20.94
N GLN A 320 7.09 -10.73 -20.25
CA GLN A 320 7.32 -11.38 -18.97
C GLN A 320 6.42 -10.78 -17.86
N PHE A 321 5.96 -9.54 -18.02
CA PHE A 321 4.94 -8.97 -17.15
C PHE A 321 3.56 -9.54 -17.50
N LYS A 322 2.97 -10.30 -16.59
CA LYS A 322 1.62 -10.85 -16.74
C LYS A 322 0.62 -9.95 -16.03
N SER A 323 -0.42 -9.53 -16.73
CA SER A 323 -1.47 -8.65 -16.20
C SER A 323 -2.84 -9.30 -16.37
N SER A 324 -3.74 -9.06 -15.42
CA SER A 324 -5.14 -9.47 -15.50
C SER A 324 -6.01 -8.40 -14.88
N TRP A 325 -7.12 -8.07 -15.54
CA TRP A 325 -8.04 -7.01 -15.09
C TRP A 325 -9.27 -7.56 -14.39
N VAL A 326 -9.35 -8.88 -14.18
CA VAL A 326 -10.48 -9.54 -13.50
C VAL A 326 -10.28 -9.41 -11.99
N PRO A 327 -11.05 -8.57 -11.27
CA PRO A 327 -10.76 -8.25 -9.88
C PRO A 327 -11.30 -9.29 -8.88
N ASN A 328 -12.27 -10.11 -9.29
CA ASN A 328 -12.94 -11.11 -8.47
C ASN A 328 -12.34 -12.52 -8.59
N ARG A 329 -11.23 -12.66 -9.32
CA ARG A 329 -10.49 -13.92 -9.45
C ARG A 329 -9.05 -13.70 -9.05
N PRO A 330 -8.51 -14.49 -8.11
CA PRO A 330 -7.10 -14.41 -7.74
C PRO A 330 -6.19 -14.57 -8.95
N PHE A 331 -5.16 -13.73 -9.04
CA PHE A 331 -4.14 -13.82 -10.07
C PHE A 331 -2.76 -13.65 -9.44
N VAL A 332 -2.06 -14.77 -9.33
CA VAL A 332 -0.76 -14.89 -8.69
C VAL A 332 0.15 -15.60 -9.67
N ILE A 333 1.37 -15.10 -9.82
CA ILE A 333 2.38 -15.63 -10.72
C ILE A 333 3.48 -16.26 -9.86
N GLU A 334 3.78 -17.54 -10.10
CA GLU A 334 5.03 -18.17 -9.67
C GLU A 334 5.98 -18.18 -10.86
N ASP A 335 7.21 -17.74 -10.64
CA ASP A 335 8.26 -17.79 -11.64
C ASP A 335 8.77 -19.23 -11.86
N THR A 336 9.15 -19.52 -13.10
CA THR A 336 9.59 -20.87 -13.49
C THR A 336 11.06 -21.14 -13.15
N GLU A 337 11.91 -20.11 -13.12
CA GLU A 337 13.36 -20.25 -12.91
C GLU A 337 13.79 -19.91 -11.48
N TYR A 338 13.03 -19.08 -10.79
CA TYR A 338 13.29 -18.60 -9.43
C TYR A 338 12.14 -19.01 -8.51
N ASN A 339 12.44 -19.23 -7.23
CA ASN A 339 11.43 -19.38 -6.17
C ASN A 339 10.85 -18.02 -5.81
N TYR A 340 10.19 -17.41 -6.79
CA TYR A 340 9.64 -16.07 -6.72
C TYR A 340 8.15 -16.11 -7.02
N ILE A 341 7.34 -15.55 -6.12
CA ILE A 341 5.89 -15.41 -6.29
C ILE A 341 5.50 -13.95 -6.26
N SER A 342 4.67 -13.52 -7.22
CA SER A 342 4.13 -12.16 -7.29
C SER A 342 2.61 -12.12 -7.45
N ALA A 343 1.99 -11.06 -6.94
CA ALA A 343 0.54 -10.85 -6.98
C ALA A 343 0.16 -9.39 -7.23
N ARG A 344 -1.04 -9.13 -7.79
CA ARG A 344 -1.38 -7.80 -8.31
C ARG A 344 -1.76 -6.78 -7.24
N PHE A 345 -2.55 -7.13 -6.23
CA PHE A 345 -3.20 -6.18 -5.30
C PHE A 345 -3.89 -6.92 -4.13
N PRO A 346 -4.46 -6.23 -3.11
CA PRO A 346 -4.93 -6.84 -1.87
C PRO A 346 -5.87 -8.07 -2.00
N PRO A 347 -6.81 -8.14 -2.96
CA PRO A 347 -7.68 -9.31 -3.12
C PRO A 347 -6.95 -10.60 -3.51
N ASP A 348 -5.73 -10.51 -4.06
CA ASP A 348 -4.93 -11.70 -4.39
C ASP A 348 -4.18 -12.25 -3.16
N ALA A 349 -4.13 -11.51 -2.03
CA ALA A 349 -3.30 -11.83 -0.86
C ALA A 349 -3.55 -13.23 -0.27
N ALA A 350 -4.79 -13.71 -0.24
CA ALA A 350 -5.10 -15.04 0.28
C ALA A 350 -4.48 -16.15 -0.57
N LYS A 351 -4.69 -16.13 -1.90
CA LYS A 351 -4.11 -17.12 -2.81
C LYS A 351 -2.59 -17.01 -2.87
N TYR A 352 -2.09 -15.78 -2.85
CA TYR A 352 -0.67 -15.48 -2.80
C TYR A 352 0.00 -16.12 -1.57
N SER A 353 -0.60 -15.98 -0.40
CA SER A 353 -0.06 -16.51 0.86
C SER A 353 -0.05 -18.04 0.87
N GLU A 354 -1.13 -18.66 0.37
CA GLU A 354 -1.22 -20.12 0.17
C GLU A 354 -0.06 -20.63 -0.70
N MET A 355 0.18 -19.97 -1.84
CA MET A 355 1.27 -20.36 -2.75
C MET A 355 2.65 -20.17 -2.11
N MET A 356 2.86 -19.09 -1.36
CA MET A 356 4.11 -18.83 -0.63
C MET A 356 4.41 -19.92 0.40
N VAL A 357 3.42 -20.33 1.20
CA VAL A 357 3.57 -21.42 2.19
C VAL A 357 3.89 -22.74 1.49
N ASN A 358 3.17 -23.07 0.41
CA ASN A 358 3.39 -24.31 -0.33
C ASN A 358 4.78 -24.36 -0.95
N LEU A 359 5.23 -23.27 -1.58
CA LEU A 359 6.56 -23.18 -2.17
C LEU A 359 7.65 -23.28 -1.09
N ALA A 360 7.49 -22.61 0.05
CA ALA A 360 8.42 -22.69 1.17
C ALA A 360 8.56 -24.12 1.70
N HIS A 361 7.46 -24.86 1.88
CA HIS A 361 7.53 -26.28 2.24
C HIS A 361 8.20 -27.14 1.16
N LEU A 362 7.87 -26.90 -0.10
CA LEU A 362 8.44 -27.65 -1.22
C LEU A 362 9.96 -27.52 -1.28
N VAL A 363 10.49 -26.28 -1.25
CA VAL A 363 11.94 -26.05 -1.39
C VAL A 363 12.74 -26.58 -0.20
N GLN A 364 12.13 -26.66 0.98
CA GLN A 364 12.74 -27.23 2.17
C GLN A 364 12.71 -28.77 2.15
N SER A 365 11.71 -29.37 1.49
CA SER A 365 11.59 -30.83 1.39
C SER A 365 12.72 -31.48 0.57
N TYR A 366 13.33 -30.74 -0.37
CA TYR A 366 14.46 -31.22 -1.18
C TYR A 366 15.68 -31.67 -0.34
N GLU A 367 15.82 -31.15 0.88
CA GLU A 367 16.89 -31.52 1.81
C GLU A 367 16.75 -32.96 2.35
N SER A 368 15.52 -33.47 2.43
CA SER A 368 15.26 -34.81 2.98
C SER A 368 15.55 -35.95 2.01
N ASP A 369 15.53 -35.70 0.71
CA ASP A 369 15.81 -36.73 -0.31
C ASP A 369 17.28 -36.76 -0.73
N GLU A 370 17.99 -35.61 -0.79
CA GLU A 370 19.44 -35.58 -1.05
C GLU A 370 20.24 -36.20 0.11
N SER A 371 19.83 -35.99 1.36
CA SER A 371 20.46 -36.62 2.53
C SER A 371 20.11 -38.10 2.72
N ARG A 372 19.10 -38.61 2.00
CA ARG A 372 18.70 -40.04 2.01
C ARG A 372 19.28 -40.83 0.83
N THR A 373 19.91 -40.14 -0.13
CA THR A 373 20.56 -40.74 -1.30
C THR A 373 22.10 -40.70 -1.23
N GLN A 374 22.66 -40.06 -0.21
CA GLN A 374 24.05 -40.21 0.23
C GLN A 374 24.12 -41.19 1.41
#